data_AF-A0A1C3KJE1-F1
#
_entry.id   AF-A0A1C3KJE1-F1
#
_cell.length_a   1.000
_cell.length_b   1.000
_cell.length_c   1.000
_cell.angle_alpha   90.00
_cell.angle_beta   90.00
_cell.angle_gamma   90.00
#
_symmetry.space_group_name_H-M   'P 1'
#
loop_
_entity.id
_entity.type
_entity.pdbx_description
1 polymer ?
#
loop_
_entity_poly.entity_id
_entity_poly.type
_entity_poly.pdbx_seq_one_letter_code
_entity_poly.pdbx_strand_id
1 'polypeptide(L)'
;MSDTKSDIYSFFKEFKEYIEYEGAMKQVFSDNKLNMKCDSYSNDVQKFGIENANDVCVKFKILCKVIELKKKGPEPKTLVHKDYAYLNYWLNSKLRNGNTSNNITVQEFQDEMNELETEFVSAKFDKKLYDLDDEDFNNMILLSDLYDNMAQIFHSISDLGEKKIPCIEHFQKYINTYKQGIIKCPNDDTSFCDALKHFKEDYEHKLIRADGISEKCMDRENLLLPTYEDVSLERKNTIVGSILGPSLATLFTSFFLYKFTPFGHWILNKMGTKNGAHSDTYEENDQSLLNTSDIDYINSDYNEYGISYDSVVNF
;
A
#
# COMPACT_ATOMS: atom_id res chain seq x y z
N MET A 1 5.54 -36.60 8.29
CA MET A 1 5.07 -35.81 9.44
C MET A 1 5.49 -34.39 9.16
N SER A 2 4.55 -33.57 8.65
CA SER A 2 4.76 -32.13 8.55
C SER A 2 4.49 -31.58 9.94
N ASP A 3 5.49 -30.98 10.57
CA ASP A 3 5.24 -30.04 11.65
C ASP A 3 4.30 -28.98 11.09
N THR A 4 3.04 -29.01 11.51
CA THR A 4 2.08 -27.94 11.27
C THR A 4 2.63 -26.71 11.99
N LYS A 5 3.43 -25.90 11.30
CA LYS A 5 3.73 -24.53 11.74
C LYS A 5 2.37 -23.89 12.02
N SER A 6 2.15 -23.52 13.27
CA SER A 6 0.87 -23.03 13.76
C SER A 6 0.36 -21.94 12.81
N ASP A 7 -0.81 -21.99 12.16
CA ASP A 7 -1.24 -20.88 11.30
C ASP A 7 -1.53 -19.65 12.19
N ILE A 8 -0.60 -18.69 12.18
CA ILE A 8 -0.62 -17.49 13.01
C ILE A 8 -1.64 -16.45 12.51
N TYR A 9 -2.16 -16.61 11.29
CA TYR A 9 -3.14 -15.70 10.69
C TYR A 9 -4.57 -16.25 10.78
N SER A 10 -4.74 -17.52 11.14
CA SER A 10 -6.03 -18.22 11.17
C SER A 10 -7.15 -17.47 11.92
N PHE A 11 -6.81 -16.71 12.97
CA PHE A 11 -7.78 -15.95 13.76
C PHE A 11 -8.45 -14.81 12.98
N PHE A 12 -7.86 -14.33 11.87
CA PHE A 12 -8.43 -13.26 11.07
C PHE A 12 -9.77 -13.62 10.42
N LYS A 13 -10.04 -14.92 10.23
CA LYS A 13 -11.35 -15.42 9.76
C LYS A 13 -12.49 -15.10 10.73
N GLU A 14 -12.16 -14.87 11.99
CA GLU A 14 -13.09 -14.56 13.08
C GLU A 14 -12.67 -13.26 13.79
N PHE A 15 -11.96 -12.36 13.10
CA PHE A 15 -11.33 -11.19 13.71
C PHE A 15 -12.33 -10.31 14.46
N LYS A 16 -13.55 -10.16 13.91
CA LYS A 16 -14.65 -9.44 14.56
C LYS A 16 -14.92 -9.95 15.98
N GLU A 17 -14.95 -11.27 16.18
CA GLU A 17 -15.22 -11.85 17.49
C GLU A 17 -14.13 -11.48 18.49
N TYR A 18 -12.86 -11.52 18.07
CA TYR A 18 -11.74 -11.14 18.91
C TYR A 18 -11.74 -9.65 19.27
N ILE A 19 -12.13 -8.77 18.35
CA ILE A 19 -12.34 -7.34 18.66
C ILE A 19 -13.47 -7.15 19.69
N GLU A 20 -14.56 -7.92 19.60
CA GLU A 20 -15.63 -7.91 20.60
C GLU A 20 -15.17 -8.47 21.97
N TYR A 21 -14.25 -9.43 21.97
CA TYR A 21 -13.62 -9.95 23.19
C TYR A 21 -12.72 -8.89 23.84
N GLU A 22 -11.92 -8.16 23.05
CA GLU A 22 -11.11 -7.06 23.54
C GLU A 22 -11.98 -5.93 24.14
N GLY A 23 -13.08 -5.58 23.47
CA GLY A 23 -14.05 -4.60 24.00
C GLY A 23 -14.65 -5.02 25.34
N ALA A 24 -15.06 -6.29 25.46
CA ALA A 24 -15.57 -6.84 26.71
C ALA A 24 -14.49 -6.89 27.80
N MET A 25 -13.25 -7.22 27.46
CA MET A 25 -12.12 -7.17 28.40
C MET A 25 -11.90 -5.76 28.93
N LYS A 26 -11.90 -4.74 28.06
CA LYS A 26 -11.72 -3.33 28.47
C LYS A 26 -12.79 -2.91 29.47
N GLN A 27 -14.05 -3.28 29.22
CA GLN A 27 -15.16 -2.99 30.13
C GLN A 27 -14.96 -3.66 31.49
N VAL A 28 -14.65 -4.97 31.51
CA VAL A 28 -14.43 -5.72 32.75
C VAL A 28 -13.24 -5.19 33.56
N PHE A 29 -12.17 -4.78 32.87
CA PHE A 29 -11.00 -4.15 33.49
C PHE A 29 -11.37 -2.81 34.14
N SER A 30 -12.05 -1.92 33.40
CA SER A 30 -12.48 -0.61 33.92
C SER A 30 -13.44 -0.70 35.11
N ASP A 31 -14.35 -1.67 35.10
CA ASP A 31 -15.32 -1.89 36.18
C ASP A 31 -14.69 -2.58 37.42
N ASN A 32 -13.41 -3.00 37.33
CA ASN A 32 -12.70 -3.82 38.32
C ASN A 32 -13.52 -5.06 38.77
N LYS A 33 -14.31 -5.62 37.85
CA LYS A 33 -15.37 -6.57 38.20
C LYS A 33 -14.85 -7.94 38.64
N LEU A 34 -13.65 -8.32 38.19
CA LEU A 34 -13.03 -9.61 38.48
C LEU A 34 -12.01 -9.57 39.64
N ASN A 35 -11.72 -8.39 40.21
CA ASN A 35 -10.68 -8.17 41.23
C ASN A 35 -9.38 -8.95 40.92
N MET A 36 -9.01 -8.95 39.64
CA MET A 36 -7.95 -9.79 39.10
C MET A 36 -6.62 -9.09 39.33
N LYS A 37 -5.68 -9.79 39.97
CA LYS A 37 -4.34 -9.28 40.24
C LYS A 37 -3.32 -9.89 39.28
N CYS A 38 -2.16 -9.29 39.20
CA CYS A 38 -0.99 -9.86 38.54
C CYS A 38 0.12 -10.08 39.56
N ASP A 39 0.39 -11.33 39.87
CA ASP A 39 1.45 -11.75 40.77
C ASP A 39 2.82 -11.59 40.08
N SER A 40 2.90 -11.86 38.78
CA SER A 40 4.14 -11.74 37.98
C SER A 40 4.73 -10.33 37.96
N TYR A 41 3.90 -9.29 38.04
CA TYR A 41 4.33 -7.89 37.90
C TYR A 41 3.86 -7.00 39.05
N SER A 42 3.74 -7.55 40.25
CA SER A 42 3.19 -6.84 41.42
C SER A 42 3.99 -5.61 41.91
N ASN A 43 5.28 -5.48 41.56
CA ASN A 43 6.17 -4.42 42.06
C ASN A 43 6.49 -3.27 41.04
N ASP A 44 5.87 -3.33 39.86
CA ASP A 44 5.59 -2.28 38.85
C ASP A 44 6.58 -1.13 38.60
N VAL A 45 7.82 -1.47 38.17
CA VAL A 45 8.73 -0.52 37.47
C VAL A 45 8.82 -0.81 35.97
N GLN A 46 8.42 -2.01 35.55
CA GLN A 46 8.56 -2.48 34.16
C GLN A 46 7.41 -1.98 33.28
N LYS A 47 7.73 -1.72 32.02
CA LYS A 47 6.76 -1.30 31.00
C LYS A 47 6.53 -2.42 29.98
N PHE A 48 5.40 -2.33 29.31
CA PHE A 48 5.07 -3.17 28.16
C PHE A 48 4.46 -2.27 27.10
N GLY A 49 5.31 -1.73 26.22
CA GLY A 49 4.97 -0.60 25.37
C GLY A 49 4.68 0.64 26.24
N ILE A 50 3.54 1.30 26.00
CA ILE A 50 3.17 2.51 26.75
C ILE A 50 2.53 2.22 28.12
N GLU A 51 2.14 0.97 28.39
CA GLU A 51 1.38 0.58 29.58
C GLU A 51 2.31 -0.02 30.65
N ASN A 52 1.86 -0.08 31.91
CA ASN A 52 2.55 -0.84 32.96
C ASN A 52 2.44 -2.34 32.67
N ALA A 53 3.51 -3.09 32.96
CA ALA A 53 3.48 -4.55 32.79
C ALA A 53 2.37 -5.20 33.64
N ASN A 54 2.10 -4.67 34.84
CA ASN A 54 0.98 -5.13 35.67
C ASN A 54 -0.38 -4.96 34.99
N ASP A 55 -0.64 -3.78 34.42
CA ASP A 55 -1.90 -3.49 33.73
C ASP A 55 -2.10 -4.40 32.51
N VAL A 56 -1.04 -4.60 31.71
CA VAL A 56 -1.07 -5.51 30.54
C VAL A 56 -1.33 -6.94 30.99
N CYS A 57 -0.68 -7.40 32.06
CA CYS A 57 -0.91 -8.70 32.64
C CYS A 57 -2.37 -8.90 33.09
N VAL A 58 -2.93 -7.99 33.88
CA VAL A 58 -4.34 -8.08 34.31
C VAL A 58 -5.28 -8.11 33.10
N LYS A 59 -5.07 -7.24 32.11
CA LYS A 59 -5.87 -7.23 30.86
C LYS A 59 -5.75 -8.54 30.09
N PHE A 60 -4.55 -9.09 29.97
CA PHE A 60 -4.28 -10.36 29.30
C PHE A 60 -5.02 -11.52 29.98
N LYS A 61 -4.99 -11.57 31.32
CA LYS A 61 -5.69 -12.57 32.12
C LYS A 61 -7.21 -12.48 31.93
N ILE A 62 -7.76 -11.25 31.95
CA ILE A 62 -9.18 -11.02 31.68
C ILE A 62 -9.53 -11.44 30.25
N LEU A 63 -8.71 -11.09 29.25
CA LEU A 63 -8.93 -11.44 27.85
C LEU A 63 -9.00 -12.96 27.66
N CYS A 64 -8.07 -13.71 28.25
CA CYS A 64 -8.10 -15.18 28.23
C CYS A 64 -9.43 -15.72 28.78
N LYS A 65 -9.88 -15.20 29.93
CA LYS A 65 -11.17 -15.61 30.53
C LYS A 65 -12.36 -15.24 29.67
N VAL A 66 -12.36 -14.04 29.06
CA VAL A 66 -13.45 -13.60 28.17
C VAL A 66 -13.56 -14.53 26.97
N ILE A 67 -12.44 -14.89 26.34
CA ILE A 67 -12.41 -15.84 25.22
C ILE A 67 -12.99 -17.19 25.67
N GLU A 68 -12.49 -17.76 26.76
CA GLU A 68 -12.96 -19.05 27.29
C GLU A 68 -14.46 -19.03 27.63
N LEU A 69 -14.97 -17.95 28.21
CA LEU A 69 -16.36 -17.82 28.62
C LEU A 69 -17.34 -17.65 27.45
N LYS A 70 -16.92 -16.92 26.40
CA LYS A 70 -17.78 -16.59 25.25
C LYS A 70 -17.81 -17.68 24.17
N LYS A 71 -16.93 -18.68 24.25
CA LYS A 71 -17.00 -19.87 23.38
C LYS A 71 -18.36 -20.55 23.49
N LYS A 72 -19.01 -20.74 22.35
CA LYS A 72 -20.31 -21.42 22.20
C LYS A 72 -20.10 -22.91 21.90
N GLY A 73 -21.00 -23.75 22.38
CA GLY A 73 -21.04 -25.18 22.03
C GLY A 73 -20.65 -26.14 23.15
N PRO A 74 -20.64 -27.46 22.86
CA PRO A 74 -20.35 -28.50 23.85
C PRO A 74 -18.86 -28.71 24.10
N GLU A 75 -17.98 -28.06 23.32
CA GLU A 75 -16.53 -28.20 23.47
C GLU A 75 -16.02 -27.63 24.80
N PRO A 76 -14.87 -28.14 25.30
CA PRO A 76 -14.23 -27.57 26.47
C PRO A 76 -13.97 -26.07 26.29
N LYS A 77 -14.30 -25.29 27.33
CA LYS A 77 -14.04 -23.85 27.39
C LYS A 77 -12.54 -23.57 27.61
N THR A 78 -11.72 -23.96 26.64
CA THR A 78 -10.26 -23.85 26.67
C THR A 78 -9.76 -23.12 25.45
N LEU A 79 -8.65 -22.40 25.57
CA LEU A 79 -8.00 -21.74 24.44
C LEU A 79 -7.52 -22.77 23.40
N VAL A 80 -7.74 -22.49 22.12
CA VAL A 80 -7.26 -23.28 20.97
C VAL A 80 -6.23 -22.47 20.19
N HIS A 81 -5.59 -23.08 19.19
CA HIS A 81 -4.48 -22.47 18.45
C HIS A 81 -4.75 -21.04 17.97
N LYS A 82 -5.88 -20.79 17.30
CA LYS A 82 -6.24 -19.43 16.81
C LYS A 82 -6.38 -18.40 17.95
N ASP A 83 -6.82 -18.83 19.13
CA ASP A 83 -6.92 -17.92 20.29
C ASP A 83 -5.53 -17.51 20.76
N TYR A 84 -4.59 -18.45 20.80
CA TYR A 84 -3.20 -18.16 21.13
C TYR A 84 -2.55 -17.26 20.08
N ALA A 85 -2.82 -17.49 18.80
CA ALA A 85 -2.34 -16.63 17.72
C ALA A 85 -2.83 -15.18 17.88
N TYR A 86 -4.13 -14.99 18.18
CA TYR A 86 -4.68 -13.65 18.47
C TYR A 86 -4.07 -13.04 19.74
N LEU A 87 -3.94 -13.81 20.82
CA LEU A 87 -3.33 -13.33 22.07
C LEU A 87 -1.88 -12.90 21.87
N ASN A 88 -1.12 -13.62 21.04
CA ASN A 88 0.24 -13.26 20.67
C ASN A 88 0.28 -11.98 19.82
N TYR A 89 -0.62 -11.86 18.83
CA TYR A 89 -0.80 -10.62 18.05
C TYR A 89 -1.11 -9.44 18.98
N TRP A 90 -2.09 -9.59 19.88
CA TRP A 90 -2.52 -8.55 20.79
C TRP A 90 -1.36 -8.06 21.69
N LEU A 91 -0.58 -8.97 22.27
CA LEU A 91 0.62 -8.60 23.04
C LEU A 91 1.64 -7.86 22.18
N ASN A 92 1.98 -8.38 21.00
CA ASN A 92 2.93 -7.70 20.11
C ASN A 92 2.46 -6.29 19.70
N SER A 93 1.16 -6.11 19.46
CA SER A 93 0.57 -4.79 19.20
C SER A 93 0.71 -3.85 20.38
N LYS A 94 0.56 -4.34 21.62
CA LYS A 94 0.78 -3.53 22.84
C LYS A 94 2.24 -3.13 22.99
N LEU A 95 3.16 -4.07 22.82
CA LEU A 95 4.60 -3.83 22.94
C LEU A 95 5.08 -2.78 21.94
N ARG A 96 4.64 -2.89 20.69
CA ARG A 96 5.09 -2.05 19.56
C ARG A 96 4.37 -0.69 19.45
N ASN A 97 3.38 -0.42 20.29
CA ASN A 97 2.66 0.86 20.33
C ASN A 97 3.41 1.96 21.14
N GLY A 98 4.70 1.79 21.44
CA GLY A 98 5.50 2.77 22.17
C GLY A 98 7.01 2.53 22.08
N ASN A 99 7.78 3.60 22.32
CA ASN A 99 9.25 3.58 22.37
C ASN A 99 9.73 3.94 23.79
N THR A 100 9.50 3.02 24.71
CA THR A 100 9.82 3.17 26.13
C THR A 100 11.08 2.40 26.49
N SER A 101 11.98 3.02 27.24
CA SER A 101 13.07 2.30 27.90
C SER A 101 12.49 1.39 28.99
N ASN A 102 13.05 0.20 29.16
CA ASN A 102 12.61 -0.84 30.11
C ASN A 102 11.33 -1.61 29.73
N ASN A 103 11.09 -1.78 28.43
CA ASN A 103 10.09 -2.73 27.96
C ASN A 103 10.60 -4.16 28.15
N ILE A 104 9.75 -5.00 28.73
CA ILE A 104 9.94 -6.45 28.66
C ILE A 104 9.47 -6.98 27.30
N THR A 105 10.10 -8.04 26.84
CA THR A 105 9.72 -8.76 25.61
C THR A 105 8.44 -9.59 25.81
N VAL A 106 7.81 -10.03 24.72
CA VAL A 106 6.67 -10.97 24.81
C VAL A 106 7.12 -12.30 25.41
N GLN A 107 8.36 -12.71 25.12
CA GLN A 107 8.93 -13.93 25.69
C GLN A 107 9.13 -13.83 27.21
N GLU A 108 9.75 -12.75 27.70
CA GLU A 108 9.88 -12.50 29.14
C GLU A 108 8.51 -12.41 29.82
N PHE A 109 7.53 -11.80 29.16
CA PHE A 109 6.15 -11.78 29.64
C PHE A 109 5.57 -13.18 29.84
N GLN A 110 5.76 -14.07 28.87
CA GLN A 110 5.29 -15.44 28.95
C GLN A 110 5.96 -16.23 30.08
N ASP A 111 7.28 -16.09 30.24
CA ASP A 111 8.05 -16.86 31.20
C ASP A 111 7.61 -16.53 32.64
N GLU A 112 7.50 -15.25 32.98
CA GLU A 112 7.00 -14.80 34.29
C GLU A 112 5.54 -15.21 34.53
N MET A 113 4.69 -15.16 33.50
CA MET A 113 3.29 -15.62 33.59
C MET A 113 3.19 -17.13 33.83
N ASN A 114 4.05 -17.93 33.19
CA ASN A 114 4.04 -19.38 33.36
C ASN A 114 4.58 -19.81 34.74
N GLU A 115 5.49 -19.04 35.34
CA GLU A 115 6.09 -19.35 36.63
C GLU A 115 5.21 -18.93 37.81
N LEU A 116 4.66 -17.71 37.77
CA LEU A 116 4.05 -17.08 38.95
C LEU A 116 2.53 -17.11 38.96
N GLU A 117 1.88 -17.17 37.79
CA GLU A 117 0.42 -17.14 37.71
C GLU A 117 -0.18 -18.55 37.76
N THR A 118 -0.59 -18.97 38.95
CA THR A 118 -1.12 -20.33 39.23
C THR A 118 -2.22 -20.82 38.28
N GLU A 119 -3.04 -19.92 37.71
CA GLU A 119 -4.07 -20.27 36.72
C GLU A 119 -3.53 -20.61 35.32
N PHE A 120 -2.24 -20.35 35.07
CA PHE A 120 -1.50 -20.68 33.84
C PHE A 120 -0.32 -21.62 34.06
N VAL A 121 0.02 -21.93 35.33
CA VAL A 121 1.02 -22.92 35.73
C VAL A 121 0.60 -24.32 35.26
N SER A 122 0.98 -24.69 34.04
CA SER A 122 0.91 -26.05 33.45
C SER A 122 1.36 -26.07 31.97
N ALA A 123 2.29 -25.20 31.57
CA ALA A 123 2.69 -25.04 30.16
C ALA A 123 1.53 -24.59 29.24
N LYS A 124 0.51 -23.92 29.79
CA LYS A 124 -0.66 -23.45 29.02
C LYS A 124 -0.25 -22.56 27.83
N PHE A 125 0.83 -21.79 27.99
CA PHE A 125 1.38 -20.93 26.96
C PHE A 125 2.74 -21.37 26.41
N ASP A 126 3.27 -22.55 26.76
CA ASP A 126 4.63 -22.93 26.33
C ASP A 126 4.84 -22.78 24.80
N LYS A 127 5.73 -21.85 24.43
CA LYS A 127 6.06 -21.44 23.05
C LYS A 127 4.88 -20.92 22.20
N LYS A 128 3.82 -20.43 22.84
CA LYS A 128 2.63 -19.89 22.15
C LYS A 128 2.62 -18.37 22.08
N LEU A 129 3.33 -17.70 22.99
CA LEU A 129 3.55 -16.26 23.01
C LEU A 129 5.04 -15.99 22.75
N TYR A 130 5.34 -15.10 21.82
CA TYR A 130 6.69 -14.81 21.36
C TYR A 130 6.70 -13.49 20.61
N ASP A 131 7.88 -12.87 20.52
CA ASP A 131 8.06 -11.67 19.72
C ASP A 131 7.88 -12.01 18.24
N LEU A 132 6.85 -11.43 17.61
CA LEU A 132 6.63 -11.58 16.17
C LEU A 132 7.75 -10.87 15.43
N ASP A 133 8.22 -11.46 14.33
CA ASP A 133 9.08 -10.75 13.42
C ASP A 133 8.34 -9.59 12.75
N ASP A 134 9.11 -8.62 12.22
CA ASP A 134 8.54 -7.40 11.65
C ASP A 134 7.70 -7.67 10.41
N GLU A 135 8.02 -8.68 9.61
CA GLU A 135 7.27 -9.00 8.40
C GLU A 135 5.89 -9.54 8.76
N ASP A 136 5.84 -10.55 9.62
CA ASP A 136 4.60 -11.17 10.06
C ASP A 136 3.73 -10.16 10.82
N PHE A 137 4.32 -9.35 11.70
CA PHE A 137 3.60 -8.30 12.42
C PHE A 137 3.01 -7.25 11.48
N ASN A 138 3.80 -6.72 10.53
CA ASN A 138 3.30 -5.74 9.56
C ASN A 138 2.20 -6.30 8.66
N ASN A 139 2.29 -7.59 8.31
CA ASN A 139 1.24 -8.29 7.59
C ASN A 139 -0.06 -8.37 8.42
N MET A 140 0.03 -8.65 9.73
CA MET A 140 -1.14 -8.65 10.61
C MET A 140 -1.76 -7.25 10.77
N ILE A 141 -0.94 -6.20 10.87
CA ILE A 141 -1.42 -4.81 10.89
C ILE A 141 -2.17 -4.48 9.59
N LEU A 142 -1.65 -4.88 8.44
CA LEU A 142 -2.33 -4.70 7.15
C LEU A 142 -3.72 -5.37 7.14
N LEU A 143 -3.84 -6.59 7.64
CA LEU A 143 -5.12 -7.31 7.73
C LEU A 143 -6.09 -6.63 8.72
N SER A 144 -5.58 -6.14 9.86
CA SER A 144 -6.37 -5.35 10.82
C SER A 144 -6.89 -4.05 10.19
N ASP A 145 -6.05 -3.37 9.41
CA ASP A 145 -6.44 -2.14 8.69
C ASP A 145 -7.55 -2.42 7.66
N LEU A 146 -7.50 -3.56 6.97
CA LEU A 146 -8.59 -3.96 6.05
C LEU A 146 -9.93 -4.10 6.79
N TYR A 147 -9.92 -4.72 7.99
CA TYR A 147 -11.11 -4.81 8.83
C TYR A 147 -11.65 -3.43 9.22
N ASP A 148 -10.79 -2.55 9.73
CA ASP A 148 -11.21 -1.21 10.16
C ASP A 148 -11.70 -0.34 9.00
N ASN A 149 -11.03 -0.42 7.85
CA ASN A 149 -11.45 0.28 6.64
C ASN A 149 -12.81 -0.23 6.15
N MET A 150 -13.07 -1.54 6.24
CA MET A 150 -14.36 -2.13 5.90
C MET A 150 -15.48 -1.57 6.81
N ALA A 151 -15.23 -1.48 8.12
CA ALA A 151 -16.19 -0.88 9.06
C ALA A 151 -16.46 0.60 8.74
N GLN A 152 -15.43 1.37 8.39
CA GLN A 152 -15.56 2.78 7.99
C GLN A 152 -16.40 2.93 6.71
N ILE A 153 -16.14 2.11 5.69
CA ILE A 153 -16.94 2.07 4.47
C ILE A 153 -18.41 1.79 4.79
N PHE A 154 -18.67 0.77 5.62
CA PHE A 154 -20.02 0.43 6.06
C PHE A 154 -20.74 1.62 6.70
N HIS A 155 -20.07 2.30 7.63
CA HIS A 155 -20.64 3.46 8.31
C HIS A 155 -20.92 4.60 7.33
N SER A 156 -19.93 4.98 6.49
CA SER A 156 -20.08 6.07 5.54
C SER A 156 -21.21 5.86 4.53
N ILE A 157 -21.41 4.63 4.05
CA ILE A 157 -22.39 4.33 3.01
C ILE A 157 -23.80 4.11 3.58
N SER A 158 -23.90 3.56 4.80
CA SER A 158 -25.19 3.35 5.45
C SER A 158 -25.94 4.67 5.63
N ASP A 159 -25.22 5.76 5.87
CA ASP A 159 -25.77 7.09 6.13
C ASP A 159 -26.22 7.86 4.86
N LEU A 160 -25.94 7.35 3.65
CA LEU A 160 -26.21 8.04 2.38
C LEU A 160 -27.70 8.09 1.96
N GLY A 161 -28.60 7.43 2.70
CA GLY A 161 -30.01 7.33 2.32
C GLY A 161 -30.19 6.61 0.98
N GLU A 162 -31.08 7.12 0.12
CA GLU A 162 -31.39 6.57 -1.23
C GLU A 162 -30.62 7.27 -2.37
N LYS A 163 -29.77 8.26 -2.08
CA LYS A 163 -29.06 9.01 -3.13
C LYS A 163 -27.93 8.17 -3.72
N LYS A 164 -27.90 8.07 -5.05
CA LYS A 164 -26.75 7.51 -5.77
C LYS A 164 -25.64 8.55 -5.89
N ILE A 165 -24.47 8.26 -5.32
CA ILE A 165 -23.29 9.12 -5.38
C ILE A 165 -22.05 8.31 -5.79
N PRO A 166 -20.96 8.94 -6.26
CA PRO A 166 -19.66 8.29 -6.32
C PRO A 166 -19.20 7.91 -4.91
N CYS A 167 -18.71 6.69 -4.74
CA CYS A 167 -18.26 6.15 -3.46
C CYS A 167 -16.76 5.90 -3.39
N ILE A 168 -16.03 5.98 -4.52
CA ILE A 168 -14.62 5.60 -4.61
C ILE A 168 -13.75 6.17 -3.49
N GLU A 169 -13.98 7.42 -3.09
CA GLU A 169 -13.25 8.09 -2.01
C GLU A 169 -13.34 7.33 -0.67
N HIS A 170 -14.50 6.75 -0.36
CA HIS A 170 -14.69 5.93 0.85
C HIS A 170 -13.95 4.59 0.77
N PHE A 171 -13.74 4.06 -0.43
CA PHE A 171 -13.12 2.76 -0.67
C PHE A 171 -11.60 2.83 -0.90
N GLN A 172 -11.07 3.98 -1.28
CA GLN A 172 -9.66 4.16 -1.65
C GLN A 172 -8.71 3.59 -0.61
N LYS A 173 -8.95 3.84 0.68
CA LYS A 173 -8.07 3.34 1.75
C LYS A 173 -8.05 1.81 1.79
N TYR A 174 -9.21 1.15 1.72
CA TYR A 174 -9.29 -0.30 1.65
C TYR A 174 -8.58 -0.85 0.42
N ILE A 175 -8.87 -0.30 -0.77
CA ILE A 175 -8.28 -0.75 -2.04
C ILE A 175 -6.76 -0.62 -2.00
N ASN A 176 -6.23 0.50 -1.51
CA ASN A 176 -4.79 0.73 -1.41
C ASN A 176 -4.12 -0.21 -0.41
N THR A 177 -4.73 -0.44 0.76
CA THR A 177 -4.23 -1.44 1.73
C THR A 177 -4.24 -2.85 1.12
N TYR A 178 -5.31 -3.21 0.40
CA TYR A 178 -5.40 -4.50 -0.27
C TYR A 178 -4.33 -4.66 -1.37
N LYS A 179 -4.06 -3.61 -2.17
CA LYS A 179 -2.96 -3.59 -3.14
C LYS A 179 -1.60 -3.88 -2.51
N GLN A 180 -1.34 -3.34 -1.31
CA GLN A 180 -0.10 -3.61 -0.57
C GLN A 180 0.00 -5.06 -0.09
N GLY A 181 -1.14 -5.70 0.19
CA GLY A 181 -1.21 -7.10 0.57
C GLY A 181 -1.04 -8.03 -0.62
N ILE A 182 -1.84 -7.85 -1.67
CA ILE A 182 -1.93 -8.80 -2.79
C ILE A 182 -0.61 -8.94 -3.54
N ILE A 183 0.20 -7.88 -3.59
CA ILE A 183 1.52 -7.93 -4.25
C ILE A 183 2.53 -8.84 -3.54
N LYS A 184 2.26 -9.21 -2.29
CA LYS A 184 3.01 -10.22 -1.51
C LYS A 184 2.49 -11.64 -1.76
N CYS A 185 1.43 -11.81 -2.54
CA CYS A 185 0.74 -13.08 -2.80
C CYS A 185 0.77 -13.45 -4.30
N PRO A 186 1.94 -13.80 -4.87
CA PRO A 186 2.01 -14.21 -6.27
C PRO A 186 1.38 -15.59 -6.53
N ASN A 187 1.39 -16.49 -5.54
CA ASN A 187 0.98 -17.90 -5.71
C ASN A 187 -0.14 -18.35 -4.74
N ASP A 188 -0.68 -17.44 -3.91
CA ASP A 188 -1.73 -17.71 -2.91
C ASP A 188 -1.46 -18.91 -1.97
N ASP A 189 -0.20 -19.19 -1.63
CA ASP A 189 0.21 -20.41 -0.92
C ASP A 189 0.64 -20.19 0.54
N THR A 190 0.57 -18.96 1.04
CA THR A 190 0.94 -18.62 2.42
C THR A 190 -0.31 -18.39 3.28
N SER A 191 -0.16 -18.62 4.59
CA SER A 191 -1.19 -18.32 5.59
C SER A 191 -1.64 -16.85 5.57
N PHE A 192 -0.72 -15.93 5.28
CA PHE A 192 -1.07 -14.52 5.08
C PHE A 192 -1.98 -14.32 3.87
N CYS A 193 -1.66 -14.97 2.74
CA CYS A 193 -2.46 -14.88 1.52
C CYS A 193 -3.84 -15.51 1.69
N ASP A 194 -3.95 -16.62 2.43
CA ASP A 194 -5.23 -17.21 2.80
C ASP A 194 -6.09 -16.26 3.64
N ALA A 195 -5.49 -15.56 4.61
CA ALA A 195 -6.20 -14.54 5.39
C ALA A 195 -6.60 -13.33 4.54
N LEU A 196 -5.72 -12.86 3.66
CA LEU A 196 -6.01 -11.76 2.73
C LEU A 196 -7.16 -12.13 1.77
N LYS A 197 -7.17 -13.36 1.26
CA LYS A 197 -8.25 -13.89 0.42
C LYS A 197 -9.58 -13.90 1.16
N HIS A 198 -9.58 -14.27 2.45
CA HIS A 198 -10.80 -14.17 3.26
C HIS A 198 -11.34 -12.73 3.30
N PHE A 199 -10.48 -11.73 3.49
CA PHE A 199 -10.89 -10.31 3.43
C PHE A 199 -11.43 -9.90 2.06
N LYS A 200 -10.83 -10.38 0.97
CA LYS A 200 -11.33 -10.16 -0.40
C LYS A 200 -12.74 -10.71 -0.56
N GLU A 201 -12.95 -11.97 -0.18
CA GLU A 201 -14.25 -12.64 -0.27
C GLU A 201 -15.31 -11.92 0.56
N ASP A 202 -14.95 -11.49 1.78
CA ASP A 202 -15.81 -10.71 2.66
C ASP A 202 -16.17 -9.35 2.05
N TYR A 203 -15.20 -8.65 1.48
CA TYR A 203 -15.41 -7.38 0.79
C TYR A 203 -16.37 -7.54 -0.39
N GLU A 204 -16.11 -8.52 -1.26
CA GLU A 204 -16.95 -8.78 -2.43
C GLU A 204 -18.37 -9.17 -2.01
N HIS A 205 -18.51 -10.03 -1.01
CA HIS A 205 -19.80 -10.49 -0.51
C HIS A 205 -20.60 -9.38 0.17
N LYS A 206 -19.99 -8.65 1.10
CA LYS A 206 -20.70 -7.73 2.01
C LYS A 206 -20.85 -6.33 1.40
N LEU A 207 -19.91 -5.91 0.56
CA LEU A 207 -19.90 -4.55 -0.01
C LEU A 207 -20.32 -4.55 -1.48
N ILE A 208 -19.80 -5.48 -2.29
CA ILE A 208 -19.92 -5.39 -3.75
C ILE A 208 -21.14 -6.11 -4.31
N ARG A 209 -21.60 -7.26 -3.80
CA ARG A 209 -22.75 -8.02 -4.38
C ARG A 209 -24.02 -7.19 -4.59
N ALA A 210 -24.97 -7.71 -5.35
CA ALA A 210 -26.18 -6.98 -5.75
C ALA A 210 -27.04 -6.50 -4.58
N ASP A 211 -26.95 -7.19 -3.44
CA ASP A 211 -27.55 -6.84 -2.14
C ASP A 211 -26.55 -6.16 -1.17
N GLY A 212 -25.33 -5.89 -1.64
CA GLY A 212 -24.29 -5.21 -0.90
C GLY A 212 -24.51 -3.70 -0.86
N ILE A 213 -23.86 -3.03 0.11
CA ILE A 213 -24.10 -1.60 0.35
C ILE A 213 -23.66 -0.71 -0.84
N SER A 214 -22.83 -1.22 -1.74
CA SER A 214 -22.41 -0.50 -2.96
C SER A 214 -23.50 -0.35 -4.02
N GLU A 215 -24.70 -0.91 -3.83
CA GLU A 215 -25.85 -0.65 -4.72
C GLU A 215 -26.16 0.87 -4.83
N LYS A 216 -25.85 1.61 -3.77
CA LYS A 216 -25.98 3.07 -3.69
C LYS A 216 -24.88 3.82 -4.46
N CYS A 217 -23.86 3.13 -4.95
CA CYS A 217 -22.69 3.74 -5.56
C CYS A 217 -22.82 3.79 -7.10
N MET A 218 -22.62 4.97 -7.68
CA MET A 218 -22.67 5.14 -9.15
C MET A 218 -21.46 4.53 -9.86
N ASP A 219 -20.34 4.43 -9.16
CA ASP A 219 -19.01 4.06 -9.63
C ASP A 219 -18.62 2.65 -9.17
N ARG A 220 -19.60 1.75 -9.02
CA ARG A 220 -19.42 0.40 -8.48
C ARG A 220 -18.34 -0.42 -9.20
N GLU A 221 -18.17 -0.22 -10.50
CA GLU A 221 -17.11 -0.88 -11.30
C GLU A 221 -15.69 -0.48 -10.84
N ASN A 222 -15.51 0.76 -10.35
CA ASN A 222 -14.24 1.26 -9.85
C ASN A 222 -13.90 0.76 -8.43
N LEU A 223 -14.85 0.07 -7.78
CA LEU A 223 -14.68 -0.46 -6.43
C LEU A 223 -14.13 -1.91 -6.44
N LEU A 224 -14.01 -2.53 -7.62
CA LEU A 224 -13.49 -3.89 -7.72
C LEU A 224 -12.03 -3.94 -7.25
N LEU A 225 -11.72 -4.97 -6.45
CA LEU A 225 -10.35 -5.18 -5.98
C LEU A 225 -9.47 -5.67 -7.13
N PRO A 226 -8.26 -5.12 -7.27
CA PRO A 226 -7.34 -5.53 -8.32
C PRO A 226 -6.82 -6.94 -8.08
N THR A 227 -6.45 -7.64 -9.15
CA THR A 227 -5.73 -8.91 -9.07
C THR A 227 -4.23 -8.67 -8.84
N TYR A 228 -3.49 -9.74 -8.52
CA TYR A 228 -2.02 -9.69 -8.47
C TYR A 228 -1.44 -9.15 -9.79
N GLU A 229 -1.95 -9.62 -10.93
CA GLU A 229 -1.47 -9.21 -12.25
C GLU A 229 -1.73 -7.73 -12.52
N ASP A 230 -2.89 -7.20 -12.12
CA ASP A 230 -3.21 -5.78 -12.26
C ASP A 230 -2.19 -4.90 -11.50
N VAL A 231 -1.89 -5.26 -10.24
CA VAL A 231 -0.94 -4.52 -9.40
C VAL A 231 0.50 -4.70 -9.90
N SER A 232 0.85 -5.90 -10.36
CA SER A 232 2.17 -6.20 -10.95
C SER A 232 2.40 -5.38 -12.22
N LEU A 233 1.39 -5.25 -13.08
CA LEU A 233 1.44 -4.44 -14.28
C LEU A 233 1.51 -2.94 -13.96
N GLU A 234 0.69 -2.45 -13.02
CA GLU A 234 0.72 -1.05 -12.55
C GLU A 234 2.13 -0.67 -12.06
N ARG A 235 2.76 -1.54 -11.27
CA ARG A 235 4.14 -1.36 -10.80
C ARG A 235 5.15 -1.35 -11.94
N LYS A 236 5.07 -2.30 -12.88
CA LYS A 236 5.96 -2.36 -14.06
C LYS A 236 5.83 -1.10 -14.90
N ASN A 237 4.62 -0.65 -15.19
CA ASN A 237 4.35 0.57 -15.94
C ASN A 237 4.86 1.81 -15.20
N THR A 238 4.72 1.86 -13.87
CA THR A 238 5.28 2.94 -13.05
C THR A 238 6.80 2.98 -13.17
N ILE A 239 7.49 1.84 -13.07
CA ILE A 239 8.96 1.76 -13.23
C ILE A 239 9.38 2.20 -14.64
N VAL A 240 8.69 1.71 -15.67
CA VAL A 240 8.98 2.07 -17.06
C VAL A 240 8.77 3.57 -17.29
N GLY A 241 7.66 4.15 -16.82
CA GLY A 241 7.31 5.55 -17.03
C GLY A 241 8.16 6.53 -16.21
N SER A 242 8.47 6.20 -14.95
CA SER A 242 9.17 7.09 -14.01
C SER A 242 10.69 6.92 -14.00
N ILE A 243 11.20 5.71 -14.22
CA ILE A 243 12.64 5.42 -14.14
C ILE A 243 13.23 5.34 -15.54
N LEU A 244 12.63 4.54 -16.43
CA LEU A 244 13.19 4.32 -17.77
C LEU A 244 12.79 5.41 -18.77
N GLY A 245 11.61 6.01 -18.63
CA GLY A 245 11.09 7.06 -19.51
C GLY A 245 12.01 8.27 -19.59
N PRO A 246 12.39 8.90 -18.46
CA PRO A 246 13.36 9.99 -18.45
C PRO A 246 14.73 9.57 -18.96
N SER A 247 15.21 8.35 -18.65
CA SER A 247 16.50 7.85 -19.15
C SER A 247 16.51 7.66 -20.68
N LEU A 248 15.44 7.08 -21.25
CA LEU A 248 15.28 6.96 -22.71
C LEU A 248 15.16 8.33 -23.36
N ALA A 249 14.32 9.21 -22.83
CA ALA A 249 14.16 10.58 -23.34
C ALA A 249 15.51 11.32 -23.34
N THR A 250 16.29 11.19 -22.28
CA THR A 250 17.63 11.79 -22.17
C THR A 250 18.64 11.19 -23.16
N LEU A 251 18.59 9.87 -23.40
CA LEU A 251 19.44 9.23 -24.41
C LEU A 251 19.07 9.67 -25.83
N PHE A 252 17.78 9.73 -26.15
CA PHE A 252 17.30 10.22 -27.44
C PHE A 252 17.69 11.68 -27.65
N THR A 253 17.42 12.57 -26.69
CA THR A 253 17.84 13.98 -26.81
C THR A 253 19.35 14.13 -26.92
N SER A 254 20.14 13.34 -26.17
CA SER A 254 21.60 13.35 -26.28
C SER A 254 22.09 12.88 -27.66
N PHE A 255 21.46 11.87 -28.26
CA PHE A 255 21.79 11.42 -29.63
C PHE A 255 21.45 12.48 -30.69
N PHE A 256 20.32 13.18 -30.55
CA PHE A 256 19.96 14.28 -31.45
C PHE A 256 20.87 15.50 -31.26
N LEU A 257 21.18 15.86 -30.02
CA LEU A 257 22.05 17.00 -29.68
C LEU A 257 23.53 16.71 -29.90
N TYR A 258 23.93 15.44 -29.93
CA TYR A 258 25.31 15.03 -30.19
C TYR A 258 25.86 15.66 -31.47
N LYS A 259 25.06 15.72 -32.55
CA LYS A 259 25.44 16.36 -33.83
C LYS A 259 25.73 17.87 -33.71
N PHE A 260 25.23 18.53 -32.66
CA PHE A 260 25.33 19.97 -32.43
C PHE A 260 26.34 20.33 -31.33
N THR A 261 27.01 19.35 -30.72
CA THR A 261 28.05 19.60 -29.71
C THR A 261 29.45 19.67 -30.33
N PRO A 262 30.39 20.46 -29.77
CA PRO A 262 31.78 20.51 -30.22
C PRO A 262 32.46 19.12 -30.25
N PHE A 263 32.06 18.23 -29.32
CA PHE A 263 32.54 16.86 -29.24
C PHE A 263 32.00 15.96 -30.37
N GLY A 264 30.74 16.14 -30.78
CA GLY A 264 30.18 15.43 -31.95
C GLY A 264 30.84 15.85 -33.26
N HIS A 265 31.15 17.14 -33.43
CA HIS A 265 31.92 17.64 -34.57
C HIS A 265 33.34 17.01 -34.61
N TRP A 266 33.97 16.86 -33.44
CA TRP A 266 35.27 16.19 -33.29
C TRP A 266 35.23 14.69 -33.67
N ILE A 267 34.20 13.94 -33.26
CA ILE A 267 34.07 12.52 -33.65
C ILE A 267 33.76 12.36 -35.14
N LEU A 268 32.88 13.19 -35.73
CA LEU A 268 32.61 13.17 -37.17
C LEU A 268 33.90 13.42 -37.99
N ASN A 269 34.70 14.40 -37.56
CA ASN A 269 36.01 14.68 -38.18
C ASN A 269 37.02 13.55 -37.97
N LYS A 270 36.83 12.68 -36.97
CA LYS A 270 37.70 11.52 -36.67
C LYS A 270 37.25 10.23 -37.35
N MET A 271 35.95 10.10 -37.65
CA MET A 271 35.39 8.99 -38.45
C MET A 271 35.60 9.17 -39.95
N GLY A 272 35.88 10.40 -40.40
CA GLY A 272 36.15 10.76 -41.80
C GLY A 272 37.61 10.67 -42.23
N THR A 273 38.41 9.71 -41.75
CA THR A 273 39.75 9.48 -42.32
C THR A 273 40.17 8.02 -42.27
N LYS A 274 39.78 7.25 -43.29
CA LYS A 274 40.55 6.11 -43.85
C LYS A 274 40.20 5.91 -45.34
N ASN A 275 41.08 6.49 -46.16
CA ASN A 275 41.42 6.32 -47.58
C ASN A 275 40.66 5.30 -48.46
N GLY A 276 40.17 5.81 -49.59
CA GLY A 276 40.17 5.13 -50.88
C GLY A 276 40.59 6.13 -51.96
N ALA A 277 41.87 6.12 -52.34
CA ALA A 277 42.37 6.90 -53.47
C ALA A 277 41.95 6.21 -54.78
N HIS A 278 41.13 6.86 -55.60
CA HIS A 278 41.15 6.65 -57.05
C HIS A 278 40.62 7.88 -57.82
N SER A 279 41.58 8.54 -58.45
CA SER A 279 41.60 9.45 -59.62
C SER A 279 40.29 10.05 -60.18
N ASP A 280 40.30 11.38 -60.20
CA ASP A 280 39.92 12.33 -61.27
C ASP A 280 38.90 11.90 -62.33
N THR A 281 37.83 12.68 -62.47
CA THR A 281 37.68 13.60 -63.63
C THR A 281 36.43 14.50 -63.53
N TYR A 282 36.63 15.76 -63.95
CA TYR A 282 35.70 16.85 -64.28
C TYR A 282 35.21 17.80 -63.17
N GLU A 283 35.98 18.89 -63.05
CA GLU A 283 35.56 20.26 -62.71
C GLU A 283 34.26 20.67 -63.40
N GLU A 284 33.36 21.39 -62.70
CA GLU A 284 33.00 22.78 -63.06
C GLU A 284 32.19 23.48 -61.94
N ASN A 285 32.73 24.63 -61.50
CA ASN A 285 32.13 25.79 -60.81
C ASN A 285 31.63 25.71 -59.35
N ASP A 286 32.57 26.03 -58.46
CA ASP A 286 32.34 26.85 -57.26
C ASP A 286 31.97 28.30 -57.64
N GLN A 287 30.89 28.82 -57.05
CA GLN A 287 30.79 30.26 -56.81
C GLN A 287 30.12 30.52 -55.45
N SER A 288 30.99 30.72 -54.45
CA SER A 288 30.68 31.48 -53.24
C SER A 288 30.30 32.92 -53.60
N LEU A 289 29.46 33.57 -52.80
CA LEU A 289 29.70 34.94 -52.31
C LEU A 289 28.64 35.35 -51.28
N LEU A 290 29.06 35.38 -50.01
CA LEU A 290 28.64 36.41 -49.08
C LEU A 290 29.25 37.74 -49.58
N ASN A 291 28.45 38.79 -49.76
CA ASN A 291 28.68 40.12 -49.15
C ASN A 291 27.85 41.26 -49.77
N THR A 292 27.42 42.15 -48.86
CA THR A 292 27.17 43.61 -49.02
C THR A 292 26.00 44.06 -49.91
N SER A 293 25.30 45.15 -49.62
CA SER A 293 25.46 46.26 -48.67
C SER A 293 24.14 47.01 -48.54
N ASP A 294 23.99 47.71 -47.43
CA ASP A 294 23.06 48.83 -47.23
C ASP A 294 22.94 49.76 -48.46
N ILE A 295 21.77 50.36 -48.66
CA ILE A 295 21.57 51.82 -48.75
C ILE A 295 20.07 52.13 -48.95
N ASP A 296 19.55 52.93 -48.02
CA ASP A 296 18.27 53.60 -48.05
C ASP A 296 18.18 54.65 -49.17
N TYR A 297 16.92 54.88 -49.60
CA TYR A 297 16.39 56.11 -50.19
C TYR A 297 16.80 56.46 -51.64
N ILE A 298 15.81 56.58 -52.54
CA ILE A 298 15.43 57.85 -53.19
C ILE A 298 14.09 57.69 -53.92
N ASN A 299 13.24 58.66 -53.61
CA ASN A 299 11.95 59.03 -54.17
C ASN A 299 12.11 59.68 -55.56
N SER A 300 11.21 59.44 -56.53
CA SER A 300 10.77 60.47 -57.49
C SER A 300 9.65 59.97 -58.43
N ASP A 301 8.42 60.37 -58.09
CA ASP A 301 7.49 61.17 -58.89
C ASP A 301 7.33 60.96 -60.42
N TYR A 302 6.03 60.86 -60.77
CA TYR A 302 5.30 61.44 -61.91
C TYR A 302 5.27 60.76 -63.31
N ASN A 303 4.13 60.09 -63.55
CA ASN A 303 3.10 60.22 -64.62
C ASN A 303 3.49 60.71 -66.03
N GLU A 304 2.93 60.07 -67.09
CA GLU A 304 1.95 60.70 -68.01
C GLU A 304 1.37 59.79 -69.15
N TYR A 305 0.02 59.84 -69.31
CA TYR A 305 -0.89 59.42 -70.43
C TYR A 305 -1.20 57.90 -70.68
N GLY A 306 -2.45 57.41 -70.87
CA GLY A 306 -3.80 57.99 -70.82
C GLY A 306 -4.91 57.08 -71.44
N ILE A 307 -6.11 57.06 -70.80
CA ILE A 307 -7.50 56.90 -71.35
C ILE A 307 -7.95 55.45 -71.75
N SER A 308 -9.19 54.92 -71.57
CA SER A 308 -10.56 55.44 -71.25
C SER A 308 -11.43 54.44 -70.46
N TYR A 309 -12.45 55.00 -69.80
CA TYR A 309 -13.63 54.35 -69.16
C TYR A 309 -14.63 53.80 -70.20
N ASP A 310 -15.48 52.82 -69.82
CA ASP A 310 -16.91 53.10 -69.56
C ASP A 310 -17.64 51.96 -68.82
N SER A 311 -18.85 52.28 -68.36
CA SER A 311 -19.57 51.80 -67.17
C SER A 311 -20.99 51.26 -67.50
N VAL A 312 -21.79 51.02 -66.44
CA VAL A 312 -23.27 50.82 -66.36
C VAL A 312 -23.72 49.34 -66.28
N VAL A 313 -24.23 48.76 -65.17
CA VAL A 313 -25.30 49.02 -64.14
C VAL A 313 -26.72 48.55 -64.57
N ASN A 314 -27.38 47.88 -63.60
CA ASN A 314 -28.83 47.70 -63.33
C ASN A 314 -29.40 46.31 -63.69
N PHE A 315 -30.25 45.66 -62.88
CA PHE A 315 -31.05 46.08 -61.71
C PHE A 315 -30.89 45.10 -60.54
#